data_AF-A0A935XIN6-F1
#
_entry.id   AF-A0A935XIN6-F1
#
_cell.length_a   1.000
_cell.length_b   1.000
_cell.length_c   1.000
_cell.angle_alpha   90.00
_cell.angle_beta   90.00
_cell.angle_gamma   90.00
#
_symmetry.space_group_name_H-M   'P 1'
#
loop_
_entity.id
_entity.type
_entity.pdbx_description
1 polymer ?
#
loop_
_entity_poly.entity_id
_entity_poly.type
_entity_poly.pdbx_seq_one_letter_code
_entity_poly.pdbx_strand_id
1 'polypeptide(L)'
;MRTPRSVATRLAMTGVALVLLAMPLWAQPGNPRFGRWKLKSDAPPPASNIMTYEAHGTAGMKVTIESVNAKGDTTRWWYVTDFDGKAMPVSGNPGQTHAAVRRIDERINEIVNAKDGVVTQRLTNILSPDGNTIAVVYMRDDGSGRTSSVTFATYERVR
;
A
#
# COMPACT_ATOMS: atom_id res chain seq x y z
N MET A 1 -50.59 -46.76 -49.16
CA MET A 1 -49.53 -47.28 -48.26
C MET A 1 -49.19 -46.16 -47.27
N ARG A 2 -49.41 -46.40 -45.97
CA ARG A 2 -49.07 -45.62 -44.74
C ARG A 2 -48.93 -44.08 -44.79
N THR A 3 -49.83 -43.40 -44.10
CA THR A 3 -49.65 -42.08 -43.43
C THR A 3 -48.66 -42.18 -42.25
N PRO A 4 -47.97 -41.09 -41.83
CA PRO A 4 -48.56 -40.20 -40.82
C PRO A 4 -48.25 -38.69 -40.93
N ARG A 5 -49.01 -37.96 -40.10
CA ARG A 5 -49.12 -36.52 -39.85
C ARG A 5 -47.91 -35.89 -39.13
N SER A 6 -47.68 -34.60 -39.34
CA SER A 6 -47.32 -33.59 -38.31
C SER A 6 -47.32 -32.19 -38.95
N VAL A 7 -48.34 -31.36 -38.70
CA VAL A 7 -48.46 -30.34 -37.64
C VAL A 7 -47.39 -29.23 -37.74
N ALA A 8 -47.92 -28.01 -37.91
CA ALA A 8 -47.25 -26.74 -38.14
C ALA A 8 -46.36 -26.27 -36.97
N THR A 9 -45.41 -25.38 -37.25
CA THR A 9 -44.96 -24.39 -36.26
C THR A 9 -44.49 -23.13 -36.98
N ARG A 10 -45.21 -22.02 -36.75
CA ARG A 10 -44.80 -20.66 -37.13
C ARG A 10 -43.61 -20.27 -36.25
N LEU A 11 -42.48 -19.93 -36.84
CA LEU A 11 -41.33 -19.41 -36.11
C LEU A 11 -41.60 -17.93 -35.80
N ALA A 12 -41.99 -17.63 -34.57
CA ALA A 12 -41.95 -16.28 -34.03
C ALA A 12 -40.52 -16.02 -33.53
N MET A 13 -39.78 -15.14 -34.21
CA MET A 13 -38.50 -14.63 -33.71
C MET A 13 -38.78 -13.57 -32.64
N THR A 14 -38.69 -13.96 -31.37
CA THR A 14 -38.69 -13.02 -30.24
C THR A 14 -37.27 -12.51 -30.02
N GLY A 15 -37.03 -11.23 -30.29
CA GLY A 15 -35.75 -10.58 -30.06
C GLY A 15 -35.38 -10.53 -28.57
N VAL A 16 -34.16 -10.93 -28.23
CA VAL A 16 -33.59 -10.77 -26.89
C VAL A 16 -33.08 -9.33 -26.77
N ALA A 17 -33.75 -8.51 -25.96
CA ALA A 17 -33.25 -7.19 -25.59
C ALA A 17 -32.16 -7.34 -24.53
N LEU A 18 -30.92 -6.99 -24.89
CA LEU A 18 -29.78 -6.96 -23.97
C LEU A 18 -29.88 -5.71 -23.08
N VAL A 19 -30.37 -5.86 -21.86
CA VAL A 19 -30.36 -4.78 -20.85
C VAL A 19 -28.93 -4.64 -20.31
N LEU A 20 -28.20 -3.64 -20.80
CA LEU A 20 -26.94 -3.19 -20.20
C LEU A 20 -27.28 -2.45 -18.90
N LEU A 21 -27.21 -3.14 -17.75
CA LEU A 21 -27.17 -2.47 -16.46
C LEU A 21 -25.86 -1.68 -16.34
N ALA A 22 -25.95 -0.35 -16.50
CA ALA A 22 -24.89 0.55 -16.08
C ALA A 22 -24.77 0.47 -14.55
N MET A 23 -23.83 -0.33 -14.05
CA MET A 23 -23.47 -0.32 -12.64
C MET A 23 -22.82 1.03 -12.32
N PRO A 24 -23.26 1.76 -11.28
CA PRO A 24 -22.55 2.95 -10.84
C PRO A 24 -21.15 2.51 -10.38
N LEU A 25 -20.11 3.02 -11.05
CA LEU A 25 -18.75 2.99 -10.55
C LEU A 25 -18.75 3.80 -9.25
N TRP A 26 -18.97 3.15 -8.11
CA TRP A 26 -18.62 3.75 -6.83
C TRP A 26 -17.14 4.09 -6.92
N ALA A 27 -16.82 5.39 -6.86
CA ALA A 27 -15.45 5.83 -6.68
C ALA A 27 -14.92 5.07 -5.47
N GLN A 28 -13.93 4.19 -5.68
CA GLN A 28 -13.28 3.55 -4.55
C GLN A 28 -12.82 4.68 -3.63
N PRO A 29 -13.15 4.65 -2.32
CA PRO A 29 -12.58 5.63 -1.41
C PRO A 29 -11.07 5.61 -1.63
N GLY A 30 -10.50 6.78 -1.92
CA GLY A 30 -9.07 6.91 -2.15
C GLY A 30 -8.31 6.22 -1.03
N ASN A 31 -7.14 5.65 -1.34
CA ASN A 31 -6.37 4.84 -0.38
C ASN A 31 -6.38 5.50 1.01
N PRO A 32 -6.97 4.84 2.04
CA PRO A 32 -7.24 5.49 3.33
C PRO A 32 -5.96 5.88 4.09
N ARG A 33 -4.80 5.47 3.58
CA ARG A 33 -3.47 5.80 4.09
C ARG A 33 -2.98 7.18 3.63
N PHE A 34 -3.55 7.75 2.57
CA PHE A 34 -3.11 9.07 2.11
C PHE A 34 -3.24 10.11 3.24
N GLY A 35 -2.22 10.95 3.35
CA GLY A 35 -2.06 11.91 4.43
C GLY A 35 -0.70 11.86 5.10
N ARG A 36 -0.60 12.59 6.21
CA ARG A 36 0.63 12.76 6.99
C ARG A 36 0.50 12.05 8.33
N TRP A 37 1.58 11.43 8.76
CA TRP A 37 1.64 10.53 9.90
C TRP A 37 2.87 10.87 10.73
N LYS A 38 2.67 11.31 11.97
CA LYS A 38 3.75 11.67 12.89
C LYS A 38 4.02 10.50 13.84
N LEU A 39 5.29 10.16 14.02
CA LEU A 39 5.70 9.16 15.01
C LEU A 39 5.27 9.59 16.41
N LYS A 40 4.59 8.69 17.12
CA LYS A 40 4.35 8.80 18.55
C LYS A 40 5.64 8.47 19.30
N SER A 41 6.20 9.44 20.02
CA SER A 41 7.47 9.29 20.74
C SER A 41 7.50 10.20 21.96
N ASP A 42 8.11 9.72 23.05
CA ASP A 42 8.39 10.49 24.26
C ASP A 42 9.74 11.23 24.18
N ALA A 43 10.45 11.14 23.05
CA ALA A 43 11.71 11.85 22.86
C ALA A 43 11.48 13.38 22.92
N PRO A 44 12.36 14.14 23.59
CA PRO A 44 12.21 15.58 23.65
C PRO A 44 12.42 16.22 22.27
N PRO A 45 11.78 17.38 22.00
CA PRO A 45 12.10 18.19 20.84
C PRO A 45 13.61 18.47 20.74
N PRO A 46 14.17 18.55 19.52
CA PRO A 46 13.46 18.65 18.23
C PRO A 46 13.16 17.30 17.56
N ALA A 47 13.43 16.16 18.22
CA ALA A 47 13.32 14.84 17.61
C ALA A 47 11.91 14.58 17.03
N SER A 48 11.84 14.20 15.76
CA SER A 48 10.57 13.91 15.08
C SER A 48 10.75 13.03 13.84
N ASN A 49 9.70 12.32 13.46
CA ASN A 49 9.61 11.59 12.20
C ASN A 49 8.19 11.74 11.64
N ILE A 50 8.08 12.15 10.38
CA ILE A 50 6.82 12.34 9.65
C ILE A 50 6.89 11.51 8.37
N MET A 51 5.89 10.65 8.19
CA MET A 51 5.63 9.96 6.93
C MET A 51 4.50 10.65 6.18
N THR A 52 4.71 10.97 4.92
CA THR A 52 3.70 11.54 4.03
C THR A 52 3.42 10.56 2.90
N TYR A 53 2.15 10.16 2.78
CA TYR A 53 1.67 9.24 1.76
C TYR A 53 0.75 9.98 0.79
N GLU A 54 1.12 10.00 -0.48
CA GLU A 54 0.43 10.74 -1.54
C GLU A 54 0.13 9.82 -2.72
N ALA A 55 -0.93 10.12 -3.46
CA ALA A 55 -1.24 9.40 -4.69
C ALA A 55 -0.10 9.53 -5.70
N HIS A 56 0.21 8.43 -6.39
CA HIS A 56 1.17 8.42 -7.48
C HIS A 56 0.66 7.52 -8.61
N GLY A 57 0.59 8.07 -9.83
CA GLY A 57 -0.03 7.36 -10.94
C GLY A 57 -1.50 7.03 -10.68
N THR A 58 -1.97 5.91 -11.22
CA THR A 58 -3.38 5.51 -11.15
C THR A 58 -3.75 4.78 -9.86
N ALA A 59 -2.85 3.95 -9.33
CA ALA A 59 -3.11 3.12 -8.15
C ALA A 59 -1.96 3.13 -7.11
N GLY A 60 -0.86 3.80 -7.44
CA GLY A 60 0.35 3.81 -6.65
C GLY A 60 0.37 4.89 -5.56
N MET A 61 1.47 4.90 -4.84
CA MET A 61 1.71 5.79 -3.71
C MET A 61 3.15 6.30 -3.74
N LYS A 62 3.32 7.61 -3.56
CA LYS A 62 4.60 8.20 -3.17
C LYS A 62 4.68 8.23 -1.66
N VAL A 63 5.79 7.74 -1.13
CA VAL A 63 6.11 7.79 0.29
C VAL A 63 7.28 8.74 0.49
N THR A 64 7.07 9.77 1.30
CA THR A 64 8.12 10.71 1.72
C THR A 64 8.30 10.62 3.22
N ILE A 65 9.54 10.43 3.67
CA ILE A 65 9.89 10.44 5.09
C ILE A 65 10.76 11.65 5.38
N GLU A 66 10.37 12.40 6.40
CA GLU A 66 11.11 13.53 6.94
C GLU A 66 11.38 13.26 8.41
N SER A 67 12.62 13.43 8.85
CA SER A 67 12.97 13.29 10.25
C SER A 67 13.93 14.37 10.72
N VAL A 68 13.80 14.70 12.00
CA VAL A 68 14.71 15.56 12.74
C VAL A 68 15.27 14.72 13.87
N ASN A 69 16.59 14.65 14.00
CA ASN A 69 17.22 13.92 15.11
C ASN A 69 17.29 14.80 16.38
N ALA A 70 17.80 14.26 17.49
CA ALA A 70 17.91 15.00 18.75
C ALA A 70 18.86 16.22 18.68
N LYS A 71 19.76 16.28 17.70
CA LYS A 71 20.66 17.42 17.46
C LYS A 71 20.03 18.51 16.59
N GLY A 72 18.85 18.25 16.01
CA GLY A 72 18.20 19.14 15.06
C GLY A 72 18.59 18.90 13.60
N ASP A 73 19.44 17.91 13.30
CA ASP A 73 19.78 17.58 11.92
C ASP A 73 18.56 16.99 11.21
N THR A 74 18.33 17.42 9.98
CA THR A 74 17.18 17.00 9.18
C THR A 74 17.59 16.02 8.09
N THR A 75 16.73 15.05 7.81
CA THR A 75 16.89 14.14 6.68
C THR A 75 15.56 14.00 5.96
N ARG A 76 15.61 13.89 4.63
CA ARG A 76 14.43 13.65 3.78
C ARG A 76 14.76 12.63 2.71
N TRP A 77 13.90 11.62 2.57
CA TRP A 77 14.01 10.60 1.53
C TRP A 77 12.64 10.13 1.08
N TRP A 78 12.59 9.52 -0.10
CA TRP A 78 11.32 9.10 -0.69
C TRP A 78 11.48 7.93 -1.66
N TYR A 79 10.36 7.27 -1.94
CA TYR A 79 10.21 6.28 -3.01
C TYR A 79 8.76 6.25 -3.50
N VAL A 80 8.51 5.52 -4.58
CA VAL A 80 7.16 5.25 -5.10
C VAL A 80 6.89 3.75 -5.08
N THR A 81 5.63 3.36 -5.04
CA THR A 81 5.22 1.97 -5.13
C THR A 81 3.85 1.82 -5.79
N ASP A 82 3.72 0.76 -6.58
CA ASP A 82 2.44 0.31 -7.15
C ASP A 82 1.82 -0.86 -6.35
N PHE A 83 2.37 -1.15 -5.16
CA PHE A 83 1.93 -2.22 -4.24
C PHE A 83 2.05 -3.66 -4.79
N ASP A 84 2.84 -3.86 -5.85
CA ASP A 84 3.03 -5.14 -6.54
C ASP A 84 4.21 -5.96 -6.02
N GLY A 85 4.90 -5.48 -4.98
CA GLY A 85 6.07 -6.13 -4.39
C GLY A 85 7.36 -5.96 -5.20
N LYS A 86 7.37 -5.15 -6.27
CA LYS A 86 8.62 -4.84 -6.98
C LYS A 86 9.49 -3.88 -6.18
N ALA A 87 10.81 -4.11 -6.24
CA ALA A 87 11.78 -3.22 -5.64
C ALA A 87 11.90 -1.93 -6.44
N MET A 88 11.61 -0.80 -5.79
CA MET A 88 11.68 0.54 -6.35
C MET A 88 12.83 1.32 -5.72
N PRO A 89 13.54 2.17 -6.48
CA PRO A 89 14.67 2.93 -5.97
C PRO A 89 14.23 3.93 -4.89
N VAL A 90 15.05 4.05 -3.87
CA VAL A 90 14.92 5.05 -2.80
C VAL A 90 15.85 6.22 -3.09
N SER A 91 15.33 7.43 -2.97
CA SER A 91 16.09 8.67 -3.19
C SER A 91 16.35 9.39 -1.86
N GLY A 92 17.57 9.88 -1.66
CA GLY A 92 17.94 10.71 -0.49
C GLY A 92 18.31 9.94 0.78
N ASN A 93 18.45 8.61 0.73
CA ASN A 93 18.87 7.79 1.86
C ASN A 93 20.09 6.93 1.50
N PRO A 94 21.31 7.23 2.00
CA PRO A 94 22.49 6.42 1.71
C PRO A 94 22.48 5.04 2.41
N GLY A 95 21.61 4.85 3.41
CA GLY A 95 21.46 3.59 4.14
C GLY A 95 20.47 2.61 3.50
N GLN A 96 19.69 3.04 2.50
CA GLN A 96 18.66 2.22 1.86
C GLN A 96 18.57 2.58 0.38
N THR A 97 18.83 1.60 -0.47
CA THR A 97 18.81 1.79 -1.93
C THR A 97 17.44 1.50 -2.54
N HIS A 98 16.68 0.57 -1.96
CA HIS A 98 15.42 0.11 -2.52
C HIS A 98 14.37 -0.15 -1.45
N ALA A 99 13.10 -0.03 -1.84
CA ALA A 99 11.93 -0.45 -1.08
C ALA A 99 11.00 -1.23 -2.01
N ALA A 100 10.54 -2.39 -1.55
CA ALA A 100 9.45 -3.13 -2.19
C ALA A 100 8.24 -3.11 -1.27
N VAL A 101 7.06 -2.77 -1.78
CA VAL A 101 5.82 -2.77 -1.00
C VAL A 101 4.81 -3.68 -1.66
N ARG A 102 4.21 -4.55 -0.86
CA ARG A 102 3.14 -5.46 -1.28
C ARG A 102 1.91 -5.21 -0.42
N ARG A 103 0.75 -5.05 -1.06
CA ARG A 103 -0.53 -5.01 -0.34
C ARG A 103 -0.92 -6.42 0.08
N ILE A 104 -1.28 -6.58 1.36
CA ILE A 104 -1.87 -7.82 1.88
C ILE A 104 -3.38 -7.71 1.84
N ASP A 105 -3.90 -6.60 2.38
CA ASP A 105 -5.31 -6.22 2.33
C ASP A 105 -5.43 -4.67 2.36
N GLU A 106 -6.64 -4.15 2.51
CA GLU A 106 -6.92 -2.71 2.54
C GLU A 106 -6.18 -1.95 3.67
N ARG A 107 -5.78 -2.65 4.73
CA ARG A 107 -5.22 -2.10 5.98
C ARG A 107 -3.85 -2.66 6.33
N ILE A 108 -3.30 -3.57 5.55
CA ILE A 108 -1.99 -4.19 5.81
C ILE A 108 -1.13 -4.14 4.55
N ASN A 109 0.05 -3.55 4.68
CA ASN A 109 1.11 -3.62 3.69
C ASN A 109 2.33 -4.32 4.29
N GLU A 110 3.00 -5.13 3.49
CA GLU A 110 4.36 -5.58 3.75
C GLU A 110 5.35 -4.69 3.01
N ILE A 111 6.48 -4.41 3.64
CA ILE A 111 7.57 -3.62 3.07
C ILE A 111 8.88 -4.38 3.24
N VAL A 112 9.70 -4.44 2.19
CA VAL A 112 11.06 -4.94 2.26
C VAL A 112 12.01 -3.82 1.88
N ASN A 113 12.88 -3.45 2.81
CA ASN A 113 13.94 -2.48 2.58
C ASN A 113 15.24 -3.21 2.27
N ALA A 114 15.97 -2.70 1.28
CA ALA A 114 17.24 -3.28 0.86
C ALA A 114 18.31 -2.22 0.62
N LYS A 115 19.56 -2.61 0.86
CA LYS A 115 20.76 -1.84 0.55
C LYS A 115 21.65 -2.67 -0.36
N ASP A 116 21.96 -2.16 -1.54
CA ASP A 116 22.88 -2.79 -2.50
C ASP A 116 22.53 -4.26 -2.80
N GLY A 117 21.23 -4.55 -2.93
CA GLY A 117 20.71 -5.90 -3.17
C GLY A 117 20.53 -6.79 -1.94
N VAL A 118 20.99 -6.36 -0.76
CA VAL A 118 20.86 -7.11 0.50
C VAL A 118 19.66 -6.59 1.30
N VAL A 119 18.80 -7.50 1.75
CA VAL A 119 17.65 -7.16 2.62
C VAL A 119 18.17 -6.71 3.98
N THR A 120 17.71 -5.55 4.44
CA THR A 120 18.10 -4.99 5.74
C THR A 120 16.95 -4.98 6.74
N GLN A 121 15.71 -4.83 6.26
CA GLN A 121 14.51 -4.85 7.09
C GLN A 121 13.31 -5.39 6.34
N ARG A 122 12.43 -6.09 7.07
CA ARG A 122 11.07 -6.45 6.67
C ARG A 122 10.11 -5.76 7.61
N LEU A 123 9.05 -5.17 7.08
CA LEU A 123 8.10 -4.40 7.86
C LEU A 123 6.67 -4.84 7.56
N THR A 124 5.83 -4.80 8.60
CA THR A 124 4.38 -4.90 8.46
C THR A 124 3.77 -3.57 8.90
N ASN A 125 3.05 -2.91 8.01
CA ASN A 125 2.43 -1.61 8.22
C ASN A 125 0.91 -1.75 8.26
N ILE A 126 0.31 -1.46 9.41
CA ILE A 126 -1.09 -1.79 9.74
C ILE A 126 -1.86 -0.49 10.02
N LEU A 127 -2.89 -0.19 9.21
CA LEU A 127 -3.79 0.94 9.40
C LEU A 127 -4.91 0.57 10.37
N SER A 128 -5.09 1.35 11.43
CA SER A 128 -6.20 1.13 12.38
C SER A 128 -7.57 1.26 11.71
N PRO A 129 -8.62 0.56 12.19
CA PRO A 129 -9.97 0.63 11.61
C PRO A 129 -10.51 2.05 11.45
N ASP A 130 -10.27 2.91 12.44
CA ASP A 130 -10.68 4.33 12.45
C ASP A 130 -9.84 5.23 11.54
N GLY A 131 -8.78 4.69 10.94
CA GLY A 131 -7.90 5.41 10.03
C GLY A 131 -7.03 6.48 10.72
N ASN A 132 -6.90 6.50 12.04
CA ASN A 132 -6.15 7.54 12.76
C ASN A 132 -4.73 7.13 13.18
N THR A 133 -4.39 5.84 13.12
CA THR A 133 -3.05 5.36 13.45
C THR A 133 -2.50 4.35 12.45
N ILE A 134 -1.18 4.31 12.35
CA ILE A 134 -0.45 3.26 11.65
C ILE A 134 0.51 2.61 12.63
N ALA A 135 0.33 1.31 12.87
CA ALA A 135 1.31 0.50 13.58
C ALA A 135 2.33 -0.07 12.57
N VAL A 136 3.61 -0.02 12.91
CA VAL A 136 4.69 -0.60 12.11
C VAL A 136 5.48 -1.57 12.95
N VAL A 137 5.54 -2.82 12.50
CA VAL A 137 6.44 -3.84 13.04
C VAL A 137 7.68 -3.84 12.17
N TYR A 138 8.85 -3.59 12.76
CA TYR A 138 10.14 -3.64 12.08
C TYR A 138 10.88 -4.92 12.48
N MET A 139 11.21 -5.75 11.50
CA MET A 139 12.08 -6.91 11.66
C MET A 139 13.40 -6.60 10.96
N ARG A 140 14.47 -6.44 11.74
CA ARG A 140 15.82 -6.20 11.19
C ARG A 140 16.42 -7.53 10.73
N ASP A 141 17.02 -7.53 9.56
CA ASP A 141 17.74 -8.68 9.01
C ASP A 141 19.21 -8.64 9.44
N ASP A 142 19.82 -9.80 9.69
CA ASP A 142 21.25 -9.95 9.98
C ASP A 142 22.13 -9.97 8.70
N GLY A 143 21.51 -9.86 7.52
CA GLY A 143 22.15 -9.94 6.21
C GLY A 143 22.19 -11.35 5.63
N SER A 144 21.76 -12.35 6.40
CA SER A 144 21.64 -13.76 5.95
C SER A 144 20.18 -14.19 5.75
N GLY A 145 19.21 -13.27 5.89
CA GLY A 145 17.79 -13.57 5.80
C GLY A 145 17.14 -13.89 7.15
N ARG A 146 17.87 -13.79 8.27
CA ARG A 146 17.34 -14.07 9.61
C ARG A 146 17.06 -12.79 10.36
N THR A 147 15.97 -12.79 11.12
CA THR A 147 15.60 -11.65 11.97
C THR A 147 16.54 -11.53 13.15
N SER A 148 17.29 -10.43 13.24
CA SER A 148 18.17 -10.11 14.36
C SER A 148 17.45 -9.41 15.52
N SER A 149 16.40 -8.65 15.23
CA SER A 149 15.63 -7.88 16.23
C SER A 149 14.26 -7.49 15.71
N VAL A 150 13.29 -7.32 16.61
CA VAL A 150 11.95 -6.82 16.30
C VAL A 150 11.67 -5.56 17.13
N THR A 151 11.18 -4.50 16.49
CA THR A 151 10.73 -3.27 17.16
C THR A 151 9.38 -2.82 16.63
N PHE A 152 8.69 -1.98 17.40
CA PHE A 152 7.36 -1.48 17.08
C PHE A 152 7.36 0.05 17.08
N ALA A 153 6.60 0.64 16.17
CA ALA A 153 6.30 2.07 16.19
C ALA A 153 4.82 2.31 15.91
N THR A 154 4.29 3.38 16.50
CA THR A 154 2.95 3.87 16.19
C THR A 154 3.07 5.27 15.62
N TYR A 155 2.42 5.51 14.49
CA TYR A 155 2.28 6.82 13.89
C TYR A 155 0.83 7.28 14.04
N GLU A 156 0.66 8.54 14.41
CA GLU A 156 -0.65 9.19 14.55
C GLU A 156 -0.87 10.12 13.36
N ARG A 157 -2.09 10.12 12.82
CA ARG A 157 -2.45 11.01 11.71
C ARG A 157 -2.33 12.47 12.15
N VAL A 158 -1.65 13.28 11.33
CA VAL A 158 -1.61 14.73 11.50
C VAL A 158 -2.93 15.30 10.98
N ARG A 159 -3.63 16.05 11.83
CA ARG A 159 -4.87 16.77 11.48
C ARG A 159 -4.57 18.17 10.98
#